data_AF-A0A6P9AHV7-F1
#
_entry.id   AF-A0A6P9AHV7-F1
#
_cell.length_a   1.000
_cell.length_b   1.000
_cell.length_c   1.000
_cell.angle_alpha   90.00
_cell.angle_beta   90.00
_cell.angle_gamma   90.00
#
_symmetry.space_group_name_H-M   'P 1'
#
loop_
_entity.id
_entity.type
_entity.pdbx_description
1 polymer ?
#
loop_
_entity_poly.entity_id
_entity_poly.type
_entity_poly.pdbx_seq_one_letter_code
_entity_poly.pdbx_strand_id
1 'polypeptide(L)'
;MACLRAVAVLGLLAVLGGALAISKAARKYSTDVNFVLYLPKGGNVTVKEQDAASLVSNPGFDKNLVTVFYMHGYTETPSSESIAVVSDAFLKRGGYNFILVDWSSFNTFPYIRAIYNLYQLPKPVANTIEAMVKAGLSEKMVWFVTHSMGSQLGGAVARELDFAVPRITALDPAWPGFNFPDIPSLNSGDAEFVDVIHTDAGFYGFATSVGHIDFWPNRGKRVQPSCPSILKEFDKRYCSHHMSWRFFAESLLSEEAFPAKACGSWKDFAQDACSKDAAVAYMGLLADKNKSLSGNFYLTTNSKQPYGKQMTGLHATGEKLQDVVPEVLMVTDWDMVDMKHAQ
;
A
#
# COMPACT_ATOMS: atom_id res chain seq x y z
N MET A 1 43.82 18.90 55.01
CA MET A 1 43.26 17.72 54.31
C MET A 1 41.75 17.89 54.06
N ALA A 2 41.35 18.87 53.24
CA ALA A 2 39.92 19.11 52.98
C ALA A 2 39.62 19.60 51.55
N CYS A 3 40.50 19.28 50.59
CA CYS A 3 40.30 19.67 49.18
C CYS A 3 40.36 18.50 48.18
N LEU A 4 40.74 17.29 48.62
CA LEU A 4 40.85 16.11 47.73
C LEU A 4 39.67 15.13 47.80
N ARG A 5 38.66 15.35 48.66
CA ARG A 5 37.47 14.47 48.74
C ARG A 5 36.26 14.97 47.92
N ALA A 6 36.30 16.19 47.39
CA ALA A 6 35.20 16.73 46.59
C ALA A 6 35.23 16.30 45.11
N VAL A 7 36.40 15.95 44.57
CA VAL A 7 36.56 15.61 43.15
C VAL A 7 36.07 14.19 42.82
N ALA A 8 36.11 13.26 43.78
CA ALA A 8 35.65 11.89 43.58
C ALA A 8 34.12 11.73 43.59
N VAL A 9 33.38 12.64 44.23
CA VAL A 9 31.90 12.60 44.29
C VAL A 9 31.27 13.25 43.05
N LEU A 10 31.94 14.24 42.45
CA LEU A 10 31.50 14.87 41.21
C LEU A 10 31.73 13.99 39.97
N GLY A 11 32.75 13.12 39.98
CA GLY A 11 33.00 12.16 38.91
C GLY A 11 31.98 11.02 38.82
N LEU A 12 31.43 10.55 39.95
CA LEU A 12 30.44 9.46 39.97
C LEU A 12 29.04 9.93 39.54
N LEU A 13 28.68 11.19 39.85
CA LEU A 13 27.41 11.80 39.42
C LEU A 13 27.38 12.09 37.91
N ALA A 14 28.53 12.36 37.29
CA ALA A 14 28.63 12.57 35.84
C ALA A 14 28.45 11.25 35.05
N VAL A 15 28.90 10.11 35.58
CA VAL A 15 28.71 8.79 34.94
C VAL A 15 27.27 8.28 35.08
N LEU A 16 26.62 8.53 36.22
CA LEU A 16 25.19 8.21 36.40
C LEU A 16 24.27 9.18 35.65
N GLY A 17 24.64 10.46 35.55
CA GLY A 17 23.94 11.45 34.72
C GLY A 17 24.06 11.16 33.22
N GLY A 18 25.20 10.63 32.78
CA GLY A 18 25.41 10.14 31.41
C GLY A 18 24.56 8.90 31.09
N ALA A 19 24.46 7.94 32.01
CA ALA A 19 23.63 6.74 31.83
C ALA A 19 22.11 7.06 31.80
N LEU A 20 21.64 8.06 32.56
CA LEU A 20 20.25 8.56 32.48
C LEU A 20 20.02 9.49 31.27
N ALA A 21 21.06 10.13 30.73
CA ALA A 21 20.96 10.91 29.50
C ALA A 21 20.93 10.01 28.25
N ILE A 22 21.60 8.86 28.29
CA ILE A 22 21.54 7.84 27.23
C ILE A 22 20.14 7.19 27.15
N SER A 23 19.39 7.12 28.27
CA SER A 23 18.00 6.63 28.25
C SER A 23 16.95 7.68 27.87
N LYS A 24 17.29 8.98 27.85
CA LYS A 24 16.38 10.05 27.37
C LYS A 24 16.64 10.49 25.93
N ALA A 25 17.84 10.29 25.40
CA ALA A 25 18.15 10.55 23.99
C ALA A 25 17.59 9.47 23.03
N ALA A 26 17.28 8.28 23.53
CA ALA A 26 16.58 7.22 22.79
C ALA A 26 15.04 7.39 22.76
N ARG A 27 14.50 8.45 23.38
CA ARG A 27 13.06 8.77 23.38
C ARG A 27 12.68 9.73 22.24
N LYS A 28 13.27 9.53 21.07
CA LYS A 28 13.16 10.42 19.91
C LYS A 28 12.78 9.54 18.72
N TYR A 29 11.59 9.75 18.16
CA TYR A 29 10.94 8.99 17.09
C TYR A 29 10.09 7.76 17.47
N SER A 30 9.55 7.66 18.69
CA SER A 30 8.47 6.68 18.94
C SER A 30 7.19 7.18 18.27
N THR A 31 6.78 6.54 17.19
CA THR A 31 5.45 6.72 16.57
C THR A 31 4.46 5.75 17.20
N ASP A 32 3.18 6.11 17.21
CA ASP A 32 2.10 5.24 17.70
C ASP A 32 1.67 4.20 16.65
N VAL A 33 2.60 3.79 15.78
CA VAL A 33 2.39 2.75 14.75
C VAL A 33 2.50 1.38 15.39
N ASN A 34 1.55 0.50 15.04
CA ASN A 34 1.58 -0.90 15.43
C ASN A 34 1.99 -1.78 14.26
N PHE A 35 2.70 -2.87 14.57
CA PHE A 35 2.96 -3.96 13.66
C PHE A 35 2.13 -5.16 14.13
N VAL A 36 1.23 -5.62 13.27
CA VAL A 36 0.27 -6.69 13.60
C VAL A 36 0.56 -7.91 12.74
N LEU A 37 1.16 -8.95 13.34
CA LEU A 37 1.37 -10.24 12.68
C LEU A 37 0.08 -11.05 12.73
N TYR A 38 -0.48 -11.40 11.57
CA TYR A 38 -1.64 -12.28 11.46
C TYR A 38 -1.20 -13.74 11.43
N LEU A 39 -1.86 -14.60 12.22
CA LEU A 39 -1.43 -15.98 12.43
C LEU A 39 -2.24 -16.97 11.57
N PRO A 40 -1.60 -17.99 10.95
CA PRO A 40 -2.28 -18.99 10.11
C PRO A 40 -3.42 -19.75 10.81
N LYS A 41 -3.34 -19.93 12.13
CA LYS A 41 -4.35 -20.64 12.94
C LYS A 41 -5.42 -19.72 13.54
N GLY A 42 -5.48 -18.47 13.08
CA GLY A 42 -6.38 -17.44 13.61
C GLY A 42 -5.74 -16.61 14.73
N GLY A 43 -6.28 -15.40 14.89
CA GLY A 43 -5.74 -14.39 15.81
C GLY A 43 -4.59 -13.59 15.21
N ASN A 44 -4.07 -12.66 16.01
CA ASN A 44 -2.94 -11.82 15.65
C ASN A 44 -2.08 -11.49 16.86
N VAL A 45 -0.85 -11.03 16.61
CA VAL A 45 0.06 -10.49 17.61
C VAL A 45 0.36 -9.05 17.25
N THR A 46 -0.12 -8.13 18.08
CA THR A 46 0.10 -6.69 17.92
C THR A 46 1.23 -6.25 18.82
N VAL A 47 2.21 -5.57 18.25
CA VAL A 47 3.28 -4.91 19.00
C VAL A 47 3.47 -3.49 18.49
N LYS A 48 4.03 -2.63 19.34
CA LYS A 48 4.46 -1.29 18.91
C LYS A 48 5.71 -1.39 18.05
N GLU A 49 5.97 -0.37 17.26
CA GLU A 49 7.15 -0.31 16.37
C GLU A 49 8.47 -0.67 17.07
N GLN A 50 8.71 -0.19 18.30
CA GLN A 50 9.95 -0.46 19.03
C GLN A 50 10.15 -1.94 19.39
N ASP A 51 9.06 -2.72 19.39
CA ASP A 51 9.04 -4.13 19.77
C ASP A 51 8.82 -5.04 18.54
N ALA A 52 8.67 -4.50 17.33
CA ALA A 52 8.33 -5.27 16.12
C ALA A 52 9.37 -6.34 15.75
N ALA A 53 10.65 -6.11 16.09
CA ALA A 53 11.71 -7.11 15.92
C ALA A 53 11.40 -8.44 16.66
N SER A 54 10.62 -8.39 17.74
CA SER A 54 10.21 -9.59 18.48
C SER A 54 9.27 -10.51 17.67
N LEU A 55 8.53 -9.96 16.70
CA LEU A 55 7.63 -10.74 15.82
C LEU A 55 8.39 -11.79 15.02
N VAL A 56 9.65 -11.51 14.65
CA VAL A 56 10.52 -12.44 13.90
C VAL A 56 10.86 -13.68 14.71
N SER A 57 10.75 -13.62 16.04
CA SER A 57 10.93 -14.78 16.93
C SER A 57 9.61 -15.46 17.33
N ASN A 58 8.47 -14.96 16.85
CA ASN A 58 7.17 -15.56 17.14
C ASN A 58 7.07 -16.94 16.48
N PRO A 59 6.52 -17.98 17.15
CA PRO A 59 6.34 -19.31 16.55
C PRO A 59 5.45 -19.34 15.30
N GLY A 60 4.62 -18.33 15.08
CA GLY A 60 3.80 -18.16 13.89
C GLY A 60 4.47 -17.36 12.76
N PHE A 61 5.71 -16.91 12.94
CA PHE A 61 6.52 -16.25 11.92
C PHE A 61 7.53 -17.24 11.34
N ASP A 62 7.54 -17.43 10.03
CA ASP A 62 8.51 -18.28 9.34
C ASP A 62 9.52 -17.43 8.57
N LYS A 63 10.78 -17.46 9.00
CA LYS A 63 11.87 -16.66 8.41
C LYS A 63 12.21 -17.05 6.97
N ASN A 64 11.72 -18.20 6.49
CA ASN A 64 11.94 -18.67 5.12
C ASN A 64 10.86 -18.22 4.14
N LEU A 65 9.79 -17.59 4.64
CA LEU A 65 8.68 -17.09 3.82
C LEU A 65 8.84 -15.60 3.52
N VAL A 66 8.23 -15.18 2.40
CA VAL A 66 8.07 -13.76 2.08
C VAL A 66 7.24 -13.10 3.17
N THR A 67 7.72 -11.98 3.70
CA THR A 67 7.02 -11.13 4.65
C THR A 67 6.36 -9.98 3.92
N VAL A 68 5.04 -10.01 3.91
CA VAL A 68 4.20 -8.95 3.35
C VAL A 68 3.95 -7.90 4.43
N PHE A 69 4.35 -6.66 4.15
CA PHE A 69 3.95 -5.50 4.93
C PHE A 69 2.80 -4.80 4.22
N TYR A 70 1.60 -4.89 4.79
CA TYR A 70 0.41 -4.23 4.28
C TYR A 70 0.25 -2.84 4.89
N MET A 71 0.27 -1.80 4.06
CA MET A 71 0.10 -0.41 4.48
C MET A 71 -1.25 0.12 3.96
N HIS A 72 -2.20 0.32 4.87
CA HIS A 72 -3.57 0.73 4.54
C HIS A 72 -3.68 2.23 4.22
N GLY A 73 -4.85 2.67 3.76
CA GLY A 73 -5.13 4.02 3.28
C GLY A 73 -5.62 5.01 4.32
N TYR A 74 -6.07 6.17 3.83
CA TYR A 74 -6.67 7.25 4.61
C TYR A 74 -7.94 6.78 5.32
N THR A 75 -8.11 7.11 6.61
CA THR A 75 -9.23 6.72 7.48
C THR A 75 -9.43 5.21 7.70
N GLU A 76 -8.63 4.35 7.07
CA GLU A 76 -8.68 2.91 7.33
C GLU A 76 -8.05 2.57 8.69
N THR A 77 -8.53 1.50 9.30
CA THR A 77 -8.09 0.99 10.60
C THR A 77 -7.95 -0.54 10.51
N PRO A 78 -7.37 -1.20 11.52
CA PRO A 78 -7.31 -2.67 11.55
C PRO A 78 -8.66 -3.38 11.43
N SER A 79 -9.79 -2.70 11.71
CA SER A 79 -11.14 -3.25 11.55
C SER A 79 -11.78 -2.97 10.17
N SER A 80 -11.06 -2.30 9.27
CA SER A 80 -11.58 -1.97 7.94
C SER A 80 -11.62 -3.18 7.01
N GLU A 81 -12.56 -3.16 6.07
CA GLU A 81 -12.82 -4.28 5.14
C GLU A 81 -11.58 -4.68 4.33
N SER A 82 -10.78 -3.71 3.88
CA SER A 82 -9.58 -3.97 3.09
C SER A 82 -8.56 -4.82 3.85
N ILE A 83 -8.32 -4.54 5.14
CA ILE A 83 -7.45 -5.33 6.00
C ILE A 83 -8.01 -6.74 6.12
N ALA A 84 -9.30 -6.88 6.42
CA ALA A 84 -9.95 -8.18 6.58
C ALA A 84 -9.83 -9.04 5.31
N VAL A 85 -10.13 -8.46 4.13
CA VAL A 85 -10.13 -9.17 2.85
C VAL A 85 -8.72 -9.55 2.40
N VAL A 86 -7.75 -8.63 2.49
CA VAL A 86 -6.37 -8.89 2.04
C VAL A 86 -5.68 -9.87 2.98
N SER A 87 -5.81 -9.69 4.31
CA SER A 87 -5.21 -10.61 5.28
C SER A 87 -5.81 -12.02 5.17
N ASP A 88 -7.13 -12.15 5.05
CA ASP A 88 -7.81 -13.44 4.85
C ASP A 88 -7.34 -14.15 3.57
N ALA A 89 -7.16 -13.41 2.47
CA ALA A 89 -6.65 -13.97 1.22
C ALA A 89 -5.21 -14.50 1.37
N PHE A 90 -4.32 -13.77 2.05
CA PHE A 90 -2.95 -14.26 2.34
C PHE A 90 -2.96 -15.48 3.27
N LEU A 91 -3.77 -15.45 4.33
CA LEU A 91 -3.87 -16.56 5.29
C LEU A 91 -4.43 -17.83 4.63
N LYS A 92 -5.45 -17.70 3.77
CA LYS A 92 -6.01 -18.81 2.99
C LYS A 92 -5.02 -19.38 1.98
N ARG A 93 -4.26 -18.51 1.32
CA ARG A 93 -3.22 -18.92 0.37
C ARG A 93 -2.10 -19.67 1.08
N GLY A 94 -1.66 -19.18 2.24
CA GLY A 94 -0.48 -19.66 2.93
C GLY A 94 0.83 -19.31 2.20
N GLY A 95 1.97 -19.63 2.82
CA GLY A 95 3.29 -19.37 2.22
C GLY A 95 3.81 -17.94 2.36
N TYR A 96 3.19 -17.12 3.23
CA TYR A 96 3.61 -15.75 3.53
C TYR A 96 3.51 -15.48 5.03
N ASN A 97 4.38 -14.62 5.55
CA ASN A 97 4.08 -13.88 6.77
C ASN A 97 3.28 -12.63 6.35
N PHE A 98 2.18 -12.33 7.04
CA PHE A 98 1.39 -11.13 6.80
C PHE A 98 1.43 -10.20 8.00
N ILE A 99 1.97 -9.00 7.79
CA ILE A 99 2.10 -7.96 8.81
C ILE A 99 1.36 -6.72 8.33
N LEU A 100 0.35 -6.31 9.09
CA LEU A 100 -0.25 -4.99 8.94
C LEU A 100 0.65 -3.96 9.62
N VAL A 101 1.01 -2.90 8.88
CA VAL A 101 1.58 -1.67 9.44
C VAL A 101 0.40 -0.75 9.75
N ASP A 102 -0.06 -0.77 10.99
CA ASP A 102 -1.20 0.01 11.46
C ASP A 102 -0.73 1.41 11.86
N TRP A 103 -1.01 2.37 10.98
CA TRP A 103 -0.71 3.79 11.15
C TRP A 103 -2.00 4.62 11.31
N SER A 104 -3.09 3.98 11.75
CA SER A 104 -4.40 4.63 11.91
C SER A 104 -4.42 5.80 12.89
N SER A 105 -3.45 5.87 13.81
CA SER A 105 -3.23 7.03 14.69
C SER A 105 -2.79 8.30 13.94
N PHE A 106 -2.32 8.18 12.69
CA PHE A 106 -1.80 9.27 11.87
C PHE A 106 -2.66 9.59 10.65
N ASN A 107 -3.51 8.67 10.18
CA ASN A 107 -4.33 8.82 8.97
C ASN A 107 -5.66 9.58 9.20
N THR A 108 -5.66 10.50 10.16
CA THR A 108 -6.85 11.16 10.71
C THR A 108 -7.42 12.26 9.81
N PHE A 109 -8.72 12.51 9.92
CA PHE A 109 -9.38 13.68 9.31
C PHE A 109 -8.84 15.02 9.86
N PRO A 110 -8.75 16.08 9.04
CA PRO A 110 -9.03 16.15 7.59
C PRO A 110 -7.88 15.57 6.74
N TYR A 111 -8.14 15.33 5.45
CA TYR A 111 -7.18 14.68 4.54
C TYR A 111 -5.78 15.35 4.50
N ILE A 112 -5.73 16.69 4.51
CA ILE A 112 -4.47 17.45 4.58
C ILE A 112 -3.69 17.14 5.87
N ARG A 113 -4.38 16.91 6.99
CA ARG A 113 -3.74 16.53 8.25
C ARG A 113 -3.11 15.13 8.15
N ALA A 114 -3.81 14.18 7.53
CA ALA A 114 -3.24 12.85 7.27
C ALA A 114 -1.98 12.93 6.40
N ILE A 115 -1.96 13.77 5.35
CA ILE A 115 -0.76 14.03 4.54
C ILE A 115 0.37 14.57 5.41
N TYR A 116 0.11 15.59 6.21
CA TYR A 116 1.14 16.20 7.08
C TYR A 116 1.72 15.18 8.08
N ASN A 117 0.85 14.37 8.66
CA ASN A 117 1.23 13.32 9.61
C ASN A 117 2.08 12.23 8.96
N LEU A 118 1.77 11.85 7.71
CA LEU A 118 2.47 10.80 6.97
C LEU A 118 3.97 11.09 6.87
N TYR A 119 4.40 12.34 6.67
CA TYR A 119 5.83 12.69 6.55
C TYR A 119 6.68 12.38 7.78
N GLN A 120 6.07 12.09 8.93
CA GLN A 120 6.78 11.73 10.17
C GLN A 120 7.05 10.23 10.28
N LEU A 121 6.42 9.40 9.45
CA LEU A 121 6.41 7.94 9.56
C LEU A 121 7.49 7.18 8.78
N PRO A 122 8.04 7.67 7.64
CA PRO A 122 8.96 6.88 6.83
C PRO A 122 10.17 6.36 7.58
N LYS A 123 10.90 7.25 8.26
CA LYS A 123 12.12 6.86 8.99
C LYS A 123 11.85 5.90 10.15
N PRO A 124 10.86 6.15 11.04
CA PRO A 124 10.53 5.21 12.12
C PRO A 124 10.11 3.82 11.62
N VAL A 125 9.25 3.76 10.60
CA VAL A 125 8.79 2.49 10.01
C VAL A 125 9.94 1.76 9.32
N ALA A 126 10.81 2.47 8.59
CA ALA A 126 12.01 1.90 7.96
C ALA A 126 12.98 1.32 9.01
N ASN A 127 13.32 2.10 10.04
CA ASN A 127 14.18 1.63 11.15
C ASN A 127 13.60 0.37 11.82
N THR A 128 12.28 0.28 11.90
CA THR A 128 11.58 -0.88 12.47
C THR A 128 11.74 -2.12 11.60
N ILE A 129 11.54 -1.99 10.29
CA ILE A 129 11.74 -3.07 9.31
C ILE A 129 13.21 -3.51 9.31
N GLU A 130 14.17 -2.59 9.38
CA GLU A 130 15.60 -2.90 9.52
C GLU A 130 15.92 -3.64 10.83
N ALA A 131 15.25 -3.29 11.94
CA ALA A 131 15.38 -4.02 13.18
C ALA A 131 14.85 -5.46 13.06
N MET A 132 13.76 -5.66 12.32
CA MET A 132 13.27 -7.00 11.99
C MET A 132 14.28 -7.77 11.11
N VAL A 133 14.91 -7.10 10.14
CA VAL A 133 15.98 -7.70 9.31
C VAL A 133 17.15 -8.15 10.17
N LYS A 134 17.61 -7.28 11.10
CA LYS A 134 18.64 -7.61 12.10
C LYS A 134 18.24 -8.78 13.01
N ALA A 135 16.95 -8.99 13.26
CA ALA A 135 16.42 -10.13 14.02
C ALA A 135 16.26 -11.44 13.18
N GLY A 136 16.57 -11.38 11.89
CA GLY A 136 16.62 -12.54 11.00
C GLY A 136 15.55 -12.60 9.91
N LEU A 137 14.77 -11.53 9.69
CA LEU A 137 14.01 -11.37 8.45
C LEU A 137 15.00 -11.15 7.29
N SER A 138 14.88 -11.90 6.21
CA SER A 138 15.67 -11.64 5.01
C SER A 138 15.16 -10.39 4.28
N GLU A 139 16.03 -9.43 3.99
CA GLU A 139 15.74 -8.26 3.13
C GLU A 139 15.18 -8.66 1.76
N LYS A 140 15.63 -9.80 1.21
CA LYS A 140 15.20 -10.35 -0.08
C LYS A 140 13.79 -10.94 -0.07
N MET A 141 13.23 -11.11 1.14
CA MET A 141 11.89 -11.66 1.37
C MET A 141 10.90 -10.58 1.80
N VAL A 142 11.23 -9.30 1.61
CA VAL A 142 10.32 -8.18 1.91
C VAL A 142 9.44 -7.89 0.70
N TRP A 143 8.13 -7.79 0.93
CA TRP A 143 7.17 -7.35 -0.07
C TRP A 143 6.23 -6.32 0.56
N PHE A 144 6.17 -5.12 -0.02
CA PHE A 144 5.17 -4.12 0.40
C PHE A 144 3.93 -4.26 -0.46
N VAL A 145 2.77 -4.37 0.18
CA VAL A 145 1.47 -4.25 -0.48
C VAL A 145 0.78 -3.05 0.13
N THR A 146 0.44 -2.07 -0.69
CA THR A 146 0.06 -0.76 -0.17
C THR A 146 -1.21 -0.27 -0.83
N HIS A 147 -2.10 0.39 -0.09
CA HIS A 147 -3.36 0.89 -0.64
C HIS A 147 -3.46 2.41 -0.45
N SER A 148 -3.96 3.12 -1.45
CA SER A 148 -4.33 4.54 -1.31
C SER A 148 -3.16 5.39 -0.80
N MET A 149 -3.36 6.16 0.28
CA MET A 149 -2.32 6.95 0.95
C MET A 149 -1.20 6.07 1.55
N GLY A 150 -1.50 4.82 1.90
CA GLY A 150 -0.50 3.83 2.31
C GLY A 150 0.53 3.53 1.22
N SER A 151 0.20 3.72 -0.06
CA SER A 151 1.17 3.60 -1.16
C SER A 151 2.20 4.72 -1.17
N GLN A 152 1.81 5.91 -0.74
CA GLN A 152 2.73 7.03 -0.58
C GLN A 152 3.64 6.81 0.63
N LEU A 153 3.07 6.26 1.72
CA LEU A 153 3.86 5.82 2.87
C LEU A 153 4.86 4.72 2.46
N GLY A 154 4.44 3.70 1.72
CA GLY A 154 5.30 2.60 1.30
C GLY A 154 6.46 3.03 0.43
N GLY A 155 6.22 3.89 -0.57
CA GLY A 155 7.30 4.47 -1.38
C GLY A 155 8.26 5.31 -0.53
N ALA A 156 7.73 6.12 0.39
CA ALA A 156 8.56 6.91 1.30
C ALA A 156 9.39 6.06 2.27
N VAL A 157 8.81 5.00 2.84
CA VAL A 157 9.51 4.04 3.71
C VAL A 157 10.61 3.33 2.92
N ALA A 158 10.33 2.90 1.69
CA ALA A 158 11.30 2.19 0.88
C ALA A 158 12.56 3.02 0.59
N ARG A 159 12.40 4.34 0.39
CA ARG A 159 13.53 5.28 0.22
C ARG A 159 14.37 5.50 1.48
N GLU A 160 13.86 5.12 2.65
CA GLU A 160 14.54 5.29 3.94
C GLU A 160 15.29 4.04 4.41
N LEU A 161 15.09 2.90 3.72
CA LEU A 161 15.74 1.62 4.04
C LEU A 161 17.16 1.55 3.49
N ASP A 162 18.04 0.86 4.23
CA ASP A 162 19.42 0.57 3.81
C ASP A 162 19.51 -0.50 2.69
N PHE A 163 18.38 -1.06 2.24
CA PHE A 163 18.30 -2.06 1.17
C PHE A 163 17.17 -1.73 0.18
N ALA A 164 17.32 -2.17 -1.07
CA ALA A 164 16.26 -2.04 -2.06
C ALA A 164 15.13 -3.03 -1.76
N VAL A 165 13.90 -2.53 -1.61
CA VAL A 165 12.73 -3.39 -1.43
C VAL A 165 12.55 -4.26 -2.69
N PRO A 166 12.44 -5.60 -2.58
CA PRO A 166 12.28 -6.47 -3.74
C PRO A 166 11.01 -6.19 -4.57
N ARG A 167 9.89 -5.86 -3.91
CA ARG A 167 8.63 -5.59 -4.58
C ARG A 167 7.75 -4.62 -3.80
N ILE A 168 7.15 -3.66 -4.50
CA ILE A 168 6.00 -2.88 -4.03
C ILE A 168 4.82 -3.16 -4.97
N THR A 169 3.70 -3.62 -4.42
CA THR A 169 2.42 -3.68 -5.13
C THR A 169 1.50 -2.58 -4.62
N ALA A 170 1.25 -1.57 -5.46
CA ALA A 170 0.45 -0.41 -5.10
C ALA A 170 -0.99 -0.53 -5.63
N LEU A 171 -1.93 -0.53 -4.69
CA LEU A 171 -3.36 -0.68 -4.91
C LEU A 171 -3.98 0.71 -4.92
N ASP A 172 -4.23 1.21 -6.14
CA ASP A 172 -4.79 2.53 -6.44
C ASP A 172 -4.17 3.67 -5.61
N PRO A 173 -2.86 3.96 -5.80
CA PRO A 173 -2.11 4.91 -4.97
C PRO A 173 -2.76 6.30 -4.97
N ALA A 174 -2.88 6.92 -3.78
CA ALA A 174 -3.61 8.18 -3.62
C ALA A 174 -2.94 9.33 -4.37
N TRP A 175 -3.71 10.09 -5.15
CA TRP A 175 -3.25 11.18 -6.01
C TRP A 175 -3.33 12.57 -5.37
N PRO A 176 -4.46 12.99 -4.77
CA PRO A 176 -4.58 14.35 -4.25
C PRO A 176 -3.51 14.64 -3.19
N GLY A 177 -2.75 15.71 -3.37
CA GLY A 177 -1.68 16.12 -2.44
C GLY A 177 -0.30 15.52 -2.74
N PHE A 178 -0.24 14.46 -3.56
CA PHE A 178 1.01 13.79 -3.96
C PHE A 178 1.33 14.00 -5.45
N ASN A 179 0.45 14.67 -6.18
CA ASN A 179 0.57 14.95 -7.61
C ASN A 179 1.34 16.23 -7.94
N PHE A 180 1.93 16.87 -6.93
CA PHE A 180 2.72 18.08 -7.09
C PHE A 180 4.19 17.72 -7.37
N PRO A 181 4.87 18.36 -8.34
CA PRO A 181 6.23 18.00 -8.73
C PRO A 181 7.25 17.98 -7.58
N ASP A 182 7.08 18.86 -6.59
CA ASP A 182 8.00 19.00 -5.45
C ASP A 182 7.68 18.05 -4.28
N ILE A 183 6.60 17.27 -4.39
CA ILE A 183 6.19 16.31 -3.37
C ILE A 183 6.62 14.91 -3.79
N PRO A 184 7.56 14.27 -3.07
CA PRO A 184 7.93 12.89 -3.36
C PRO A 184 6.73 11.95 -3.25
N SER A 185 6.38 11.30 -4.35
CA SER A 185 5.33 10.28 -4.42
C SER A 185 5.93 8.90 -4.67
N LEU A 186 5.10 7.86 -4.57
CA LEU A 186 5.43 6.54 -5.08
C LEU A 186 5.89 6.65 -6.54
N ASN A 187 6.98 5.97 -6.88
CA ASN A 187 7.47 5.83 -8.25
C ASN A 187 8.19 4.47 -8.45
N SER A 188 8.54 4.13 -9.69
CA SER A 188 9.19 2.85 -10.01
C SER A 188 10.55 2.66 -9.36
N GLY A 189 11.28 3.73 -9.04
CA GLY A 189 12.58 3.68 -8.37
C GLY A 189 12.53 3.33 -6.89
N ASP A 190 11.34 3.25 -6.27
CA ASP A 190 11.21 2.96 -4.84
C ASP A 190 11.44 1.46 -4.50
N ALA A 191 11.50 0.57 -5.49
CA ALA A 191 11.77 -0.87 -5.31
C ALA A 191 12.41 -1.50 -6.55
N GLU A 192 12.96 -2.71 -6.42
CA GLU A 192 13.45 -3.48 -7.57
C GLU A 192 12.34 -3.77 -8.59
N PHE A 193 11.10 -3.90 -8.12
CA PHE A 193 9.92 -4.04 -8.96
C PHE A 193 8.71 -3.34 -8.30
N VAL A 194 7.98 -2.57 -9.10
CA VAL A 194 6.79 -1.83 -8.64
C VAL A 194 5.66 -2.14 -9.61
N ASP A 195 4.61 -2.80 -9.11
CA ASP A 195 3.40 -3.09 -9.87
C ASP A 195 2.20 -2.34 -9.29
N VAL A 196 1.43 -1.67 -10.15
CA VAL A 196 0.36 -0.76 -9.74
C VAL A 196 -0.97 -1.22 -10.31
N ILE A 197 -2.03 -1.21 -9.50
CA ILE A 197 -3.41 -1.48 -9.93
C ILE A 197 -4.22 -0.20 -9.82
N HIS A 198 -4.54 0.43 -10.95
CA HIS A 198 -5.36 1.64 -11.01
C HIS A 198 -6.83 1.26 -11.16
N THR A 199 -7.69 1.72 -10.27
CA THR A 199 -9.15 1.50 -10.35
C THR A 199 -9.95 2.78 -10.20
N ASP A 200 -9.32 3.87 -9.75
CA ASP A 200 -9.96 5.17 -9.56
C ASP A 200 -9.07 6.36 -9.99
N ALA A 201 -8.32 6.15 -11.07
CA ALA A 201 -7.34 7.09 -11.59
C ALA A 201 -7.95 8.46 -11.95
N GLY A 202 -7.29 9.52 -11.49
CA GLY A 202 -7.71 10.91 -11.71
C GLY A 202 -8.80 11.40 -10.75
N PHE A 203 -9.17 10.59 -9.75
CA PHE A 203 -9.98 11.06 -8.63
C PHE A 203 -9.29 10.78 -7.30
N TYR A 204 -9.39 9.56 -6.78
CA TYR A 204 -8.62 9.17 -5.60
C TYR A 204 -7.26 8.59 -5.99
N GLY A 205 -7.20 7.78 -7.06
CA GLY A 205 -5.97 7.15 -7.55
C GLY A 205 -5.17 8.03 -8.53
N PHE A 206 -3.87 7.74 -8.66
CA PHE A 206 -2.98 8.42 -9.63
C PHE A 206 -3.51 8.30 -11.06
N ALA A 207 -3.52 9.43 -11.78
CA ALA A 207 -3.99 9.54 -13.15
C ALA A 207 -2.98 9.01 -14.19
N THR A 208 -1.75 8.78 -13.76
CA THR A 208 -0.58 8.46 -14.59
C THR A 208 0.11 7.22 -14.04
N SER A 209 0.86 6.55 -14.91
CA SER A 209 1.74 5.44 -14.55
C SER A 209 2.77 5.89 -13.51
N VAL A 210 2.95 5.09 -12.45
CA VAL A 210 3.94 5.31 -11.39
C VAL A 210 4.75 4.05 -11.08
N GLY A 211 4.46 2.92 -11.74
CA GLY A 211 5.16 1.66 -11.56
C GLY A 211 6.17 1.34 -12.66
N HIS A 212 6.76 0.15 -12.53
CA HIS A 212 7.36 -0.54 -13.67
C HIS A 212 6.24 -1.06 -14.58
N ILE A 213 5.23 -1.69 -13.99
CA ILE A 213 4.02 -2.17 -14.67
C ILE A 213 2.80 -1.53 -14.02
N ASP A 214 1.97 -0.90 -14.84
CA ASP A 214 0.73 -0.27 -14.41
C ASP A 214 -0.45 -0.99 -15.07
N PHE A 215 -1.28 -1.61 -14.24
CA PHE A 215 -2.49 -2.32 -14.65
C PHE A 215 -3.71 -1.40 -14.54
N TRP A 216 -4.52 -1.39 -15.61
CA TRP A 216 -5.67 -0.50 -15.77
C TRP A 216 -6.96 -1.31 -16.04
N PRO A 217 -7.45 -2.09 -15.05
CA PRO A 217 -8.71 -2.82 -15.18
C PRO A 217 -9.86 -1.87 -15.48
N ASN A 218 -10.62 -2.17 -16.54
CA ASN A 218 -11.80 -1.40 -16.94
C ASN A 218 -11.48 0.10 -17.05
N ARG A 219 -10.48 0.47 -17.88
CA ARG A 219 -9.92 1.83 -18.05
C ARG A 219 -9.06 2.34 -16.89
N GLY A 220 -9.07 1.63 -15.77
CA GLY A 220 -8.46 2.04 -14.50
C GLY A 220 -9.06 3.31 -13.88
N LYS A 221 -10.24 3.72 -14.35
CA LYS A 221 -10.96 4.92 -13.88
C LYS A 221 -12.29 4.51 -13.26
N ARG A 222 -12.87 5.42 -12.47
CA ARG A 222 -14.29 5.35 -12.12
C ARG A 222 -15.18 5.44 -13.37
N VAL A 223 -16.35 4.80 -13.38
CA VAL A 223 -16.87 3.89 -12.35
C VAL A 223 -16.50 2.45 -12.73
N GLN A 224 -15.90 1.70 -11.80
CA GLN A 224 -15.59 0.29 -12.02
C GLN A 224 -16.89 -0.54 -12.16
N PRO A 225 -16.93 -1.62 -12.98
CA PRO A 225 -18.17 -2.36 -13.26
C PRO A 225 -18.89 -2.93 -12.04
N SER A 226 -18.15 -3.19 -10.95
CA SER A 226 -18.70 -3.71 -9.69
C SER A 226 -19.33 -2.65 -8.79
N CYS A 227 -19.23 -1.38 -9.19
CA CYS A 227 -19.62 -0.25 -8.35
C CYS A 227 -20.93 0.38 -8.81
N PRO A 228 -21.80 0.79 -7.86
CA PRO A 228 -23.00 1.52 -8.21
C PRO A 228 -22.65 2.91 -8.74
N SER A 229 -23.59 3.50 -9.49
CA SER A 229 -23.46 4.88 -9.93
C SER A 229 -23.36 5.81 -8.73
N ILE A 230 -22.38 6.72 -8.76
CA ILE A 230 -22.11 7.71 -7.68
C ILE A 230 -23.34 8.59 -7.40
N LEU A 231 -24.17 8.86 -8.42
CA LEU A 231 -25.40 9.63 -8.29
C LEU A 231 -26.51 8.90 -7.49
N LYS A 232 -26.39 7.58 -7.33
CA LYS A 232 -27.40 6.76 -6.65
C LYS A 232 -27.03 6.41 -5.21
N GLU A 233 -25.73 6.31 -4.89
CA GLU A 233 -25.27 5.83 -3.58
C GLU A 233 -23.98 6.58 -3.12
N PHE A 234 -24.16 7.75 -2.49
CA PHE A 234 -23.06 8.62 -2.03
C PHE A 234 -22.16 7.96 -0.97
N ASP A 235 -22.68 7.01 -0.19
CA ASP A 235 -21.92 6.24 0.80
C ASP A 235 -20.94 5.25 0.15
N LYS A 236 -21.07 4.98 -1.16
CA LYS A 236 -20.20 4.08 -1.92
C LYS A 236 -19.21 4.81 -2.83
N ARG A 237 -18.90 6.07 -2.52
CA ARG A 237 -17.90 6.89 -3.26
C ARG A 237 -16.53 6.24 -3.35
N TYR A 238 -16.13 5.42 -2.37
CA TYR A 238 -14.84 4.71 -2.39
C TYR A 238 -14.89 3.37 -3.14
N CYS A 239 -16.03 2.96 -3.69
CA CYS A 239 -16.14 1.62 -4.27
C CYS A 239 -15.10 1.37 -5.36
N SER A 240 -14.92 2.31 -6.31
CA SER A 240 -13.94 2.13 -7.40
C SER A 240 -12.52 2.09 -6.86
N HIS A 241 -12.18 2.94 -5.89
CA HIS A 241 -10.89 2.94 -5.20
C HIS A 241 -10.59 1.59 -4.53
N HIS A 242 -11.60 1.04 -3.85
CA HIS A 242 -11.53 -0.24 -3.14
C HIS A 242 -11.49 -1.47 -4.06
N MET A 243 -11.79 -1.34 -5.36
CA MET A 243 -11.69 -2.49 -6.27
C MET A 243 -10.26 -2.97 -6.45
N SER A 244 -9.26 -2.10 -6.27
CA SER A 244 -7.84 -2.45 -6.38
C SER A 244 -7.44 -3.59 -5.43
N TRP A 245 -7.76 -3.46 -4.13
CA TRP A 245 -7.48 -4.51 -3.16
C TRP A 245 -8.41 -5.72 -3.27
N ARG A 246 -9.64 -5.56 -3.80
CA ARG A 246 -10.52 -6.72 -4.10
C ARG A 246 -9.97 -7.57 -5.23
N PHE A 247 -9.52 -6.95 -6.33
CA PHE A 247 -8.88 -7.67 -7.43
C PHE A 247 -7.57 -8.32 -6.99
N PHE A 248 -6.75 -7.60 -6.21
CA PHE A 248 -5.53 -8.14 -5.65
C PHE A 248 -5.80 -9.37 -4.76
N ALA A 249 -6.75 -9.27 -3.83
CA ALA A 249 -7.12 -10.38 -2.96
C ALA A 249 -7.62 -11.62 -3.74
N GLU A 250 -8.41 -11.42 -4.80
CA GLU A 250 -8.83 -12.52 -5.67
C GLU A 250 -7.63 -13.14 -6.42
N SER A 251 -6.66 -12.32 -6.87
CA SER A 251 -5.45 -12.82 -7.55
C SER A 251 -4.57 -13.71 -6.65
N LEU A 252 -4.64 -13.54 -5.32
CA LEU A 252 -3.95 -14.41 -4.37
C LEU A 252 -4.53 -15.82 -4.34
N LEU A 253 -5.84 -15.97 -4.63
CA LEU A 253 -6.55 -17.25 -4.59
C LEU A 253 -6.73 -17.86 -5.98
N SER A 254 -6.65 -17.05 -7.03
CA SER A 254 -6.75 -17.47 -8.43
C SER A 254 -5.68 -16.73 -9.25
N GLU A 255 -4.51 -17.35 -9.36
CA GLU A 255 -3.27 -16.69 -9.81
C GLU A 255 -3.36 -16.15 -11.25
N GLU A 256 -4.10 -16.85 -12.12
CA GLU A 256 -4.27 -16.50 -13.53
C GLU A 256 -5.60 -15.78 -13.83
N ALA A 257 -6.29 -15.28 -12.79
CA ALA A 257 -7.59 -14.64 -12.92
C ALA A 257 -7.59 -13.37 -13.79
N PHE A 258 -6.45 -12.65 -13.82
CA PHE A 258 -6.35 -11.29 -14.36
C PHE A 258 -5.19 -11.12 -15.36
N PRO A 259 -5.20 -11.82 -16.50
CA PRO A 259 -4.25 -11.51 -17.56
C PRO A 259 -4.59 -10.13 -18.16
N ALA A 260 -3.55 -9.34 -18.40
CA ALA A 260 -3.64 -7.99 -18.93
C ALA A 260 -2.71 -7.82 -20.13
N LYS A 261 -3.16 -7.09 -21.15
CA LYS A 261 -2.46 -6.92 -22.42
C LYS A 261 -1.71 -5.59 -22.44
N ALA A 262 -0.43 -5.62 -22.79
CA ALA A 262 0.35 -4.40 -23.05
C ALA A 262 -0.30 -3.59 -24.18
N CYS A 263 -0.57 -2.31 -23.96
CA CYS A 263 -1.15 -1.46 -24.99
C CYS A 263 -0.77 0.02 -24.80
N GLY A 264 -0.83 0.80 -25.89
CA GLY A 264 -0.53 2.24 -25.83
C GLY A 264 -1.59 3.05 -25.09
N SER A 265 -2.85 2.60 -25.14
CA SER A 265 -3.97 3.25 -24.47
C SER A 265 -5.13 2.28 -24.25
N TRP A 266 -6.06 2.64 -23.35
CA TRP A 266 -7.34 1.92 -23.25
C TRP A 266 -8.12 1.92 -24.56
N LYS A 267 -8.07 3.03 -25.32
CA LYS A 267 -8.80 3.14 -26.59
C LYS A 267 -8.35 2.07 -27.57
N ASP A 268 -7.04 1.87 -27.68
CA ASP A 268 -6.47 0.85 -28.56
C ASP A 268 -6.81 -0.56 -28.05
N PHE A 269 -6.74 -0.77 -26.73
CA PHE A 269 -7.17 -2.03 -26.11
C PHE A 269 -8.64 -2.36 -26.41
N ALA A 270 -9.52 -1.37 -26.27
CA ALA A 270 -10.96 -1.55 -26.49
C ALA A 270 -11.33 -1.78 -27.96
N GLN A 271 -10.48 -1.36 -28.88
CA GLN A 271 -10.65 -1.56 -30.33
C GLN A 271 -9.87 -2.78 -30.84
N ASP A 272 -9.25 -3.56 -29.95
CA ASP A 272 -8.35 -4.67 -30.27
C ASP A 272 -7.21 -4.27 -31.23
N ALA A 273 -6.73 -3.03 -31.05
CA ALA A 273 -5.70 -2.37 -31.86
C ALA A 273 -4.33 -2.33 -31.16
N CYS A 274 -4.13 -3.09 -30.09
CA CYS A 274 -2.80 -3.30 -29.51
C CYS A 274 -1.86 -4.01 -30.50
N SER A 275 -0.55 -3.97 -30.24
CA SER A 275 0.42 -4.73 -31.05
C SER A 275 0.05 -6.22 -31.10
N LYS A 276 0.26 -6.87 -32.26
CA LYS A 276 0.03 -8.31 -32.41
C LYS A 276 0.91 -9.14 -31.49
N ASP A 277 2.11 -8.63 -31.20
CA ASP A 277 3.08 -9.24 -30.29
C ASP A 277 3.02 -8.62 -28.89
N ALA A 278 1.89 -8.00 -28.53
CA ALA A 278 1.71 -7.39 -27.21
C ALA A 278 1.89 -8.43 -26.11
N ALA A 279 2.80 -8.13 -25.18
CA ALA A 279 3.04 -8.98 -24.02
C ALA A 279 1.78 -9.07 -23.14
N VAL A 280 1.62 -10.22 -22.48
CA VAL A 280 0.61 -10.43 -21.45
C VAL A 280 1.31 -10.51 -20.10
N ALA A 281 0.82 -9.72 -19.14
CA ALA A 281 1.24 -9.78 -17.75
C ALA A 281 0.04 -10.13 -16.87
N TYR A 282 0.27 -10.77 -15.73
CA TYR A 282 -0.79 -11.11 -14.79
C TYR A 282 -0.85 -10.07 -13.68
N MET A 283 -2.01 -9.41 -13.56
CA MET A 283 -2.25 -8.40 -12.53
C MET A 283 -2.36 -9.07 -11.14
N GLY A 284 -1.71 -8.45 -10.14
CA GLY A 284 -1.74 -8.92 -8.76
C GLY A 284 -0.62 -9.90 -8.44
N LEU A 285 -0.91 -11.01 -7.78
CA LEU A 285 0.10 -11.94 -7.25
C LEU A 285 1.24 -12.25 -8.20
N LEU A 286 0.94 -12.63 -9.45
CA LEU A 286 1.93 -13.08 -10.44
C LEU A 286 2.66 -11.97 -11.18
N ALA A 287 2.44 -10.69 -10.86
CA ALA A 287 3.08 -9.60 -11.59
C ALA A 287 4.63 -9.66 -11.52
N ASP A 288 5.20 -10.21 -10.45
CA ASP A 288 6.66 -10.42 -10.32
C ASP A 288 7.22 -11.39 -11.37
N LYS A 289 6.42 -12.31 -11.90
CA LYS A 289 6.79 -13.18 -13.02
C LYS A 289 6.98 -12.42 -14.32
N ASN A 290 6.47 -11.19 -14.38
CA ASN A 290 6.54 -10.30 -15.51
C ASN A 290 7.51 -9.14 -15.30
N LYS A 291 8.39 -9.17 -14.28
CA LYS A 291 9.27 -8.04 -13.90
C LYS A 291 10.25 -7.53 -14.98
N SER A 292 10.43 -8.25 -16.09
CA SER A 292 11.20 -7.76 -17.25
C SER A 292 10.38 -6.88 -18.20
N LEU A 293 9.06 -6.82 -18.01
CA LEU A 293 8.17 -5.97 -18.78
C LEU A 293 8.01 -4.61 -18.11
N SER A 294 7.62 -3.61 -18.90
CA SER A 294 7.26 -2.30 -18.39
C SER A 294 6.17 -1.64 -19.22
N GLY A 295 5.49 -0.66 -18.61
CA GLY A 295 4.46 0.14 -19.25
C GLY A 295 3.04 -0.24 -18.83
N ASN A 296 2.07 0.08 -19.70
CA ASN A 296 0.65 0.03 -19.37
C ASN A 296 -0.01 -1.26 -19.87
N PHE A 297 -0.73 -1.93 -18.98
CA PHE A 297 -1.42 -3.18 -19.24
C PHE A 297 -2.91 -3.04 -18.94
N TYR A 298 -3.75 -3.46 -19.89
CA TYR A 298 -5.19 -3.28 -19.83
C TYR A 298 -5.92 -4.62 -19.81
N LEU A 299 -7.04 -4.65 -19.10
CA LEU A 299 -7.91 -5.82 -18.95
C LEU A 299 -9.34 -5.40 -18.62
N THR A 300 -10.30 -6.30 -18.83
CA THR A 300 -11.66 -6.19 -18.28
C THR A 300 -11.90 -7.19 -17.16
N THR A 301 -12.82 -6.86 -16.26
CA THR A 301 -13.27 -7.73 -15.16
C THR A 301 -14.79 -7.93 -15.21
N ASN A 302 -15.30 -8.87 -14.43
CA ASN A 302 -16.73 -8.98 -14.14
C ASN A 302 -17.17 -7.88 -13.16
N SER A 303 -18.49 -7.66 -13.09
CA SER A 303 -19.13 -6.76 -12.11
C SER A 303 -19.42 -7.42 -10.76
N LYS A 304 -19.13 -8.73 -10.62
CA LYS A 304 -19.32 -9.53 -9.42
C LYS A 304 -18.20 -10.57 -9.32
N GLN A 305 -17.97 -11.09 -8.12
CA GLN A 305 -17.04 -12.20 -7.90
C GLN A 305 -17.51 -13.49 -8.60
N PRO A 306 -16.60 -14.31 -9.17
CA PRO A 306 -15.19 -13.99 -9.38
C PRO A 306 -15.03 -12.85 -10.41
N TYR A 307 -14.26 -11.82 -10.05
CA TYR A 307 -14.03 -10.65 -10.89
C TYR A 307 -13.15 -10.99 -12.10
N GLY A 308 -12.22 -11.93 -11.92
CA GLY A 308 -11.32 -12.41 -12.96
C GLY A 308 -12.08 -12.99 -14.14
N LYS A 309 -11.72 -12.51 -15.33
CA LYS A 309 -12.25 -13.01 -16.61
C LYS A 309 -11.31 -13.98 -17.31
N GLN A 310 -10.15 -14.28 -16.71
CA GLN A 310 -9.09 -15.05 -17.36
C GLN A 310 -8.81 -14.47 -18.76
N MET A 311 -8.56 -15.32 -19.76
CA MET A 311 -8.25 -14.89 -21.13
C MET A 311 -9.36 -14.04 -21.79
N THR A 312 -10.62 -14.16 -21.36
CA THR A 312 -11.70 -13.30 -21.88
C THR A 312 -11.52 -11.84 -21.44
N GLY A 313 -10.77 -11.60 -20.36
CA GLY A 313 -10.44 -10.27 -19.86
C GLY A 313 -9.51 -9.48 -20.79
N LEU A 314 -8.84 -10.13 -21.74
CA LEU A 314 -7.93 -9.50 -22.71
C LEU A 314 -8.64 -8.76 -23.85
N HIS A 315 -9.97 -8.74 -23.85
CA HIS A 315 -10.79 -8.07 -24.85
C HIS A 315 -11.88 -7.24 -24.16
N ALA A 316 -12.12 -6.02 -24.65
CA ALA A 316 -13.25 -5.22 -24.22
C ALA A 316 -14.53 -5.66 -24.96
N THR A 317 -15.14 -6.76 -24.53
CA THR A 317 -16.38 -7.23 -25.16
C THR A 317 -17.55 -6.31 -24.80
N GLY A 318 -18.16 -5.64 -25.78
CA GLY A 318 -19.53 -5.12 -25.69
C GLY A 318 -19.72 -3.73 -25.06
N GLU A 319 -18.67 -3.05 -24.59
CA GLU A 319 -18.77 -1.63 -24.25
C GLU A 319 -18.73 -0.80 -25.53
N LYS A 320 -19.91 -0.41 -26.04
CA LYS A 320 -19.96 0.70 -26.98
C LYS A 320 -19.31 1.89 -26.29
N LEU A 321 -18.38 2.57 -26.98
CA LEU A 321 -17.75 3.84 -26.60
C LEU A 321 -18.75 4.99 -26.25
N GLN A 322 -20.05 4.71 -26.19
CA GLN A 322 -21.15 5.63 -25.92
C GLN A 322 -21.55 5.70 -24.44
N ASP A 323 -21.09 4.79 -23.58
CA ASP A 323 -21.31 4.89 -22.11
C ASP A 323 -20.27 5.80 -21.41
N VAL A 324 -19.63 6.69 -22.19
CA VAL A 324 -18.83 7.79 -21.67
C VAL A 324 -19.78 8.72 -20.92
N VAL A 325 -19.87 8.53 -19.60
CA VAL A 325 -20.35 9.58 -18.70
C VAL A 325 -19.49 10.81 -19.03
N PRO A 326 -20.09 11.96 -19.41
CA PRO A 326 -19.34 13.16 -19.68
C PRO A 326 -18.41 13.46 -18.52
N GLU A 327 -17.21 13.90 -18.86
CA GLU A 327 -16.18 14.40 -17.96
C GLU A 327 -16.70 15.64 -17.22
N VAL A 328 -17.63 15.45 -16.28
CA VAL A 328 -18.29 16.50 -15.51
C VAL A 328 -18.44 16.01 -14.09
N LEU A 329 -17.39 16.23 -13.31
CA LEU A 329 -17.38 16.69 -11.92
C LEU A 329 -15.94 16.52 -11.41
N MET A 330 -15.05 17.40 -11.88
CA MET A 330 -13.97 17.83 -11.00
C MET A 330 -14.64 18.57 -9.85
N VAL A 331 -14.96 17.85 -8.76
CA VAL A 331 -15.36 18.50 -7.52
C VAL A 331 -14.08 19.10 -6.95
N THR A 332 -13.85 20.38 -7.24
CA THR A 332 -12.79 21.20 -6.65
C THR A 332 -13.15 21.71 -5.25
N ASP A 333 -14.13 21.12 -4.58
CA ASP A 333 -14.52 21.50 -3.21
C ASP A 333 -14.16 20.38 -2.23
N TRP A 334 -12.90 20.37 -1.82
CA TRP A 334 -12.39 19.49 -0.77
C TRP A 334 -12.77 19.93 0.65
N ASP A 335 -13.61 20.96 0.83
CA ASP A 335 -13.87 21.54 2.17
C ASP A 335 -15.34 21.79 2.55
N MET A 336 -16.37 21.32 1.82
CA MET A 336 -17.75 21.82 2.06
C MET A 336 -18.87 20.79 2.31
N VAL A 337 -18.60 19.48 2.48
CA VAL A 337 -19.70 18.49 2.62
C VAL A 337 -19.79 17.77 3.98
N ASP A 338 -18.82 17.91 4.89
CA ASP A 338 -18.87 17.21 6.20
C ASP A 338 -19.31 18.07 7.41
N MET A 339 -19.90 19.25 7.16
CA MET A 339 -20.36 20.14 8.22
C MET A 339 -21.83 19.95 8.66
N LYS A 340 -22.51 18.83 8.31
CA LYS A 340 -23.95 18.70 8.62
C LYS A 340 -24.41 17.54 9.51
N HIS A 341 -23.54 16.66 10.01
CA HIS A 341 -24.00 15.60 10.95
C HIS A 341 -23.07 15.32 12.14
N ALA A 342 -22.34 16.32 12.62
CA ALA A 342 -21.75 16.28 13.95
C ALA A 342 -22.39 17.36 14.84
N GLN A 343 -23.56 17.04 15.39
CA GLN A 343 -24.06 17.60 16.65
C GLN A 343 -24.20 16.46 17.65
#